data_AF-B0SV85-F1
#
_entry.id   AF-B0SV85-F1
#
_cell.length_a   1.000
_cell.length_b   1.000
_cell.length_c   1.000
_cell.angle_alpha   90.00
_cell.angle_beta   90.00
_cell.angle_gamma   90.00
#
_symmetry.space_group_name_H-M   'P 1'
#
loop_
_entity.id
_entity.type
_entity.pdbx_description
1 polymer ?
#
loop_
_entity_poly.entity_id
_entity_poly.type
_entity_poly.pdbx_seq_one_letter_code
_entity_poly.pdbx_strand_id
1 'polypeptide(L)' 'MTAAYVRDGIRTPFGASGARMALTALRQLEAPGGQRALATLCIGADQGAARALERA' A
#
# COMPACT_ATOMS: atom_id res chain seq x y z
N MET A 1 -2.43 8.32 10.48
CA MET A 1 -1.12 7.86 10.99
C MET A 1 -0.92 6.40 10.57
N THR A 2 -0.61 6.16 9.30
CA THR A 2 -0.20 4.82 8.81
C THR A 2 0.70 5.01 7.61
N ALA A 3 1.98 5.25 7.85
CA ALA A 3 3.02 5.20 6.84
C ALA A 3 3.65 3.80 6.91
N ALA A 4 3.17 2.89 6.06
CA ALA A 4 3.77 1.57 5.92
C ALA A 4 5.16 1.74 5.26
N TYR A 5 6.16 1.38 6.04
CA TYR A 5 7.57 1.68 5.85
C TYR A 5 8.23 0.85 4.73
N VAL A 6 9.10 1.50 3.94
CA VAL A 6 9.92 0.91 2.85
C VAL A 6 11.23 0.42 3.48
N ARG A 7 11.36 -0.88 3.81
CA ARG A 7 12.60 -1.41 4.42
C ARG A 7 13.27 -2.58 3.69
N ASP A 8 12.79 -3.01 2.53
CA ASP A 8 13.36 -4.19 1.88
C ASP A 8 13.99 -3.89 0.52
N GLY A 9 15.30 -4.08 0.42
CA GLY A 9 16.08 -4.11 -0.82
C GLY A 9 15.86 -5.38 -1.66
N ILE A 10 14.63 -5.91 -1.65
CA ILE A 10 14.24 -7.12 -2.39
C ILE A 10 13.86 -6.73 -3.82
N ARG A 11 14.46 -7.40 -4.80
CA ARG A 11 14.03 -7.33 -6.20
C ARG A 11 12.70 -8.09 -6.35
N THR A 12 11.60 -7.35 -6.39
CA THR A 12 10.26 -7.90 -6.66
C THR A 12 9.97 -7.82 -8.17
N PRO A 13 9.12 -8.72 -8.71
CA PRO A 13 8.56 -8.54 -10.04
C PRO A 13 7.90 -7.16 -10.18
N PHE A 14 7.97 -6.55 -11.37
CA PHE A 14 7.39 -5.24 -11.62
C PHE A 14 5.89 -5.24 -11.25
N GLY A 15 5.47 -4.29 -10.41
CA GLY A 15 4.10 -4.21 -9.89
C GLY A 15 3.80 -5.04 -8.63
N ALA A 16 4.60 -6.04 -8.28
CA ALA A 16 4.37 -6.87 -7.08
C ALA A 16 4.52 -6.06 -5.77
N SER A 17 5.39 -5.05 -5.74
CA SER A 17 5.48 -4.12 -4.61
C SER A 17 4.18 -3.35 -4.38
N GLY A 18 3.52 -2.90 -5.47
CA GLY A 18 2.22 -2.22 -5.39
C GLY A 18 1.12 -3.13 -4.88
N ALA A 19 1.04 -4.35 -5.41
CA ALA A 19 0.08 -5.37 -4.94
C ALA A 19 0.29 -5.71 -3.46
N ARG A 20 1.55 -5.86 -3.02
CA ARG A 20 1.90 -6.09 -1.62
C ARG A 20 1.47 -4.91 -0.73
N MET A 21 1.68 -3.68 -1.16
CA MET A 21 1.25 -2.49 -0.41
C MET A 21 -0.27 -2.42 -0.29
N ALA A 22 -1.00 -2.70 -1.36
CA ALA A 22 -2.46 -2.76 -1.34
C ALA A 22 -2.97 -3.87 -0.40
N LEU A 23 -2.39 -5.08 -0.46
CA LEU A 23 -2.75 -6.18 0.43
C LEU A 23 -2.45 -5.87 1.90
N THR A 24 -1.33 -5.23 2.19
CA THR A 24 -1.00 -4.79 3.55
C THR A 24 -2.00 -3.74 4.04
N ALA A 25 -2.36 -2.77 3.20
CA ALA A 25 -3.37 -1.76 3.54
C ALA A 25 -4.74 -2.38 3.81
N LEU A 26 -5.16 -3.37 3.01
CA LEU A 26 -6.39 -4.13 3.24
C LEU A 26 -6.35 -4.89 4.57
N ARG A 27 -5.25 -5.58 4.88
CA ARG A 27 -5.11 -6.30 6.16
C ARG A 27 -5.17 -5.36 7.38
N GLN A 28 -4.63 -4.15 7.26
CA GLN A 28 -4.75 -3.13 8.31
C GLN A 28 -6.19 -2.58 8.41
N LEU A 29 -6.91 -2.50 7.29
CA LEU A 29 -8.30 -2.08 7.25
C LEU A 29 -9.25 -3.12 7.86
N GLU A 30 -8.96 -4.40 7.69
CA GLU A 30 -9.71 -5.52 8.28
C GLU A 30 -9.49 -5.68 9.79
N ALA A 31 -8.42 -5.10 10.34
CA ALA A 31 -8.16 -5.13 11.77
C ALA A 31 -9.25 -4.37 12.55
N PRO A 32 -9.57 -4.77 13.80
CA PRO A 32 -10.57 -4.09 14.62
C PRO A 32 -10.30 -2.59 14.75
N GLY A 33 -11.32 -1.77 14.49
CA GLY A 33 -11.21 -0.30 14.48
C GLY A 33 -10.72 0.30 13.15
N GLY A 34 -10.34 -0.54 12.17
CA GLY A 34 -10.04 -0.12 10.81
C GLY A 34 -11.29 0.38 10.07
N GLN A 35 -11.20 1.57 9.49
CA GLN A 35 -12.30 2.20 8.73
C GLN A 35 -11.84 2.70 7.36
N ARG A 36 -10.59 3.18 7.27
CA ARG A 36 -10.01 3.76 6.06
C ARG A 36 -8.54 3.37 5.94
N ALA A 37 -8.07 3.12 4.73
CA ALA A 37 -6.67 2.88 4.42
C ALA A 37 -6.25 3.61 3.14
N LEU A 38 -4.96 3.94 3.05
CA LEU A 38 -4.36 4.59 1.88
C LEU A 38 -3.07 3.86 1.51
N ALA A 39 -2.96 3.44 0.25
CA ALA A 39 -1.74 2.91 -0.34
C ALA A 39 -1.23 3.86 -1.42
N THR A 40 0.07 4.21 -1.37
CA THR A 40 0.74 5.06 -2.36
C THR A 40 1.99 4.37 -2.90
N LEU A 41 2.32 4.60 -4.18
CA LEU A 41 3.49 4.00 -4.83
C LEU A 41 4.12 4.99 -5.82
N CYS A 42 5.45 5.08 -5.81
CA CYS A 42 6.23 5.73 -6.88
C CYS A 42 6.58 4.70 -7.95
N ILE A 43 6.33 5.02 -9.21
CA ILE A 43 6.52 4.14 -10.37
C ILE A 43 7.79 4.51 -11.17
N GLY A 44 8.43 5.65 -10.84
CA GLY A 44 9.58 6.20 -11.57
C GLY A 44 9.15 7.21 -12.65
N ALA A 45 10.10 7.94 -13.23
CA ALA A 45 9.83 8.99 -14.23
C ALA A 45 8.73 9.99 -13.80
N ASP A 46 8.78 10.41 -12.53
CA ASP A 46 7.82 11.33 -11.90
C ASP A 46 6.37 10.85 -11.88
N GLN A 47 6.14 9.54 -11.97
CA GLN A 47 4.81 8.94 -11.88
C GLN A 47 4.54 8.34 -10.50
N GLY A 48 3.30 8.53 -10.04
CA GLY A 48 2.80 7.95 -8.80
C GLY A 48 1.38 7.43 -8.94
N ALA A 49 1.03 6.47 -8.08
CA ALA A 49 -0.33 5.95 -7.96
C ALA A 49 -0.77 5.96 -6.50
N ALA A 50 -2.06 6.20 -6.26
CA ALA A 50 -2.68 6.15 -4.95
C ALA A 50 -4.02 5.40 -4.98
N ARG A 51 -4.31 4.67 -3.92
CA ARG A 51 -5.59 3.98 -3.69
C ARG A 51 -6.08 4.24 -2.28
N ALA A 52 -7.25 4.87 -2.18
CA ALA A 52 -8.02 4.97 -0.95
C ALA A 52 -8.97 3.77 -0.86
N LEU A 53 -9.06 3.19 0.34
CA LEU A 53 -9.87 2.02 0.65
C LEU A 53 -10.70 2.35 1.90
N GLU A 54 -11.96 1.92 1.90
CA GLU A 54 -12.85 2.05 3.05
C GLU A 54 -13.50 0.71 3.34
N ARG A 55 -13.78 0.45 4.61
CA ARG A 55 -14.46 -0.78 5.04
C ARG A 55 -15.95 -0.60 4.84
N ALA A 56 -16.56 -1.52 4.09
CA ALA A 56 -18.01 -1.59 3.91
C ALA A 56 -18.74 -1.95 5.21
#